data_AF-W4VHS4-F1
#
_entry.id   AF-W4VHS4-F1
#
_cell.length_a   1.000
_cell.length_b   1.000
_cell.length_c   1.000
_cell.angle_alpha   90.00
_cell.angle_beta   90.00
_cell.angle_gamma   90.00
#
_symmetry.space_group_name_H-M   'P 1'
#
loop_
_entity.id
_entity.type
_entity.pdbx_description
1 polymer ?
#
loop_
_entity_poly.entity_id
_entity_poly.type
_entity_poly.pdbx_seq_one_letter_code
_entity_poly.pdbx_strand_id
1 'polypeptide(L)'
;MTIIFYVYAILGTSFFGEISPPEYFGDIFLSFVTLFQIFTLESWASGIFRPIFIEEPLSWIYFITFIVIATFIMINLIVGEIVNNAQKISDDIEEETKEIKEDTSEISELRKEIREIKEMLQKQS
;
A
#
# COMPACT_ATOMS: atom_id res chain seq x y z
N MET A 1 -7.02 4.68 -6.53
CA MET A 1 -8.20 4.43 -5.66
C MET A 1 -9.25 5.51 -5.79
N THR A 2 -8.94 6.79 -5.56
CA THR A 2 -9.92 7.90 -5.63
C THR A 2 -10.70 7.98 -6.93
N ILE A 3 -10.03 7.78 -8.08
CA ILE A 3 -10.68 7.80 -9.41
C ILE A 3 -11.72 6.67 -9.54
N ILE A 4 -11.40 5.46 -9.10
CA ILE A 4 -12.33 4.32 -9.14
C ILE A 4 -13.55 4.62 -8.28
N PHE A 5 -13.34 5.11 -7.05
CA PHE A 5 -14.44 5.51 -6.18
C PHE A 5 -15.32 6.59 -6.81
N TYR A 6 -14.73 7.61 -7.42
CA TYR A 6 -15.49 8.70 -8.05
C TYR A 6 -16.32 8.21 -9.25
N VAL A 7 -15.74 7.39 -10.12
CA VAL A 7 -16.46 6.82 -11.27
C VAL A 7 -17.61 5.93 -10.80
N TYR A 8 -17.35 5.04 -9.84
CA TYR A 8 -18.41 4.19 -9.30
C TYR A 8 -19.47 5.00 -8.54
N ALA A 9 -19.11 6.08 -7.85
CA ALA A 9 -20.10 6.93 -7.17
C ALA A 9 -21.08 7.53 -8.18
N ILE A 10 -20.59 8.10 -9.29
CA ILE A 10 -21.44 8.64 -10.36
C ILE A 10 -22.33 7.55 -10.97
N LEU A 11 -21.74 6.39 -11.30
CA LEU A 11 -22.50 5.27 -11.88
C LEU A 11 -23.56 4.75 -10.90
N GLY A 12 -23.22 4.62 -9.63
CA GLY A 12 -24.14 4.18 -8.58
C GLY A 12 -25.31 5.15 -8.40
N THR A 13 -25.03 6.45 -8.31
CA THR A 13 -26.09 7.47 -8.26
C THR A 13 -26.99 7.39 -9.49
N SER A 14 -26.41 7.25 -10.69
CA SER A 14 -27.16 7.20 -11.94
C SER A 14 -27.98 5.92 -12.12
N PHE A 15 -27.50 4.77 -11.65
CA PHE A 15 -28.14 3.48 -11.89
C PHE A 15 -29.12 3.10 -10.77
N PHE A 16 -28.82 3.48 -9.52
CA PHE A 16 -29.54 2.99 -8.35
C PHE A 16 -30.17 4.09 -7.49
N GLY A 17 -30.00 5.38 -7.83
CA GLY A 17 -30.55 6.48 -7.05
C GLY A 17 -32.08 6.47 -6.92
N GLU A 18 -32.80 5.91 -7.89
CA GLU A 18 -34.26 5.78 -7.86
C GLU A 18 -34.76 4.43 -7.32
N ILE A 19 -33.90 3.39 -7.34
CA ILE A 19 -34.27 2.00 -7.02
C ILE A 19 -33.88 1.64 -5.59
N SER A 20 -32.76 2.17 -5.10
CA SER A 20 -32.28 1.95 -3.73
C SER A 20 -32.90 2.95 -2.75
N PRO A 21 -32.93 2.62 -1.45
CA PRO A 21 -33.21 3.61 -0.40
C PRO A 21 -32.33 4.87 -0.56
N PRO A 22 -32.89 6.10 -0.43
CA PRO A 22 -32.18 7.34 -0.72
C PRO A 22 -30.86 7.51 0.03
N GLU A 23 -30.73 6.91 1.22
CA GLU A 23 -29.52 6.93 2.04
C GLU A 23 -28.31 6.23 1.40
N TYR A 24 -28.51 5.41 0.36
CA TYR A 24 -27.42 4.72 -0.33
C TYR A 24 -26.92 5.47 -1.56
N PHE A 25 -27.69 5.43 -2.66
CA PHE A 25 -27.27 6.00 -3.94
C PHE A 25 -28.05 7.28 -4.31
N GLY A 26 -28.73 7.92 -3.37
CA GLY A 26 -29.59 9.09 -3.65
C GLY A 26 -28.84 10.33 -4.15
N ASP A 27 -27.57 10.49 -3.75
CA ASP A 27 -26.67 11.49 -4.33
C ASP A 27 -25.23 10.96 -4.37
N ILE A 28 -24.33 11.76 -4.96
CA ILE A 28 -22.91 11.39 -5.12
C ILE A 28 -22.23 11.17 -3.78
N PHE A 29 -22.49 12.02 -2.78
CA PHE A 29 -21.86 11.91 -1.47
C PHE A 29 -22.31 10.63 -0.74
N LEU A 30 -23.60 10.34 -0.74
CA LEU A 30 -24.15 9.10 -0.19
C LEU A 30 -23.61 7.88 -0.94
N SER A 31 -23.46 7.98 -2.27
CA SER A 31 -22.86 6.92 -3.07
C SER A 31 -21.41 6.65 -2.66
N PHE A 32 -20.64 7.70 -2.32
CA PHE A 32 -19.29 7.56 -1.77
C PHE A 32 -19.29 6.84 -0.41
N VAL A 33 -20.20 7.20 0.50
CA VAL A 33 -20.33 6.54 1.81
C VAL A 33 -20.70 5.06 1.64
N THR A 34 -21.67 4.77 0.77
CA THR A 34 -22.10 3.41 0.44
C THR A 34 -20.97 2.58 -0.17
N LEU A 35 -20.21 3.17 -1.11
CA LEU A 35 -19.05 2.50 -1.71
C LEU A 35 -17.93 2.26 -0.70
N PHE A 36 -17.77 3.14 0.30
CA PHE A 36 -16.83 2.89 1.40
C PHE A 36 -17.26 1.70 2.25
N GLN A 37 -18.56 1.58 2.58
CA GLN A 37 -19.12 0.42 3.26
C GLN A 37 -18.94 -0.88 2.45
N ILE A 38 -19.21 -0.83 1.14
CA ILE A 38 -19.01 -1.98 0.26
C ILE A 38 -17.51 -2.34 0.18
N PHE A 39 -16.63 -1.36 0.14
CA PHE A 39 -15.18 -1.57 0.11
C PHE A 39 -14.66 -2.28 1.37
N THR A 40 -15.25 -2.03 2.54
CA THR A 40 -14.95 -2.76 3.77
C THR A 40 -15.65 -4.12 3.87
N LEU A 41 -16.42 -4.48 2.84
CA LEU A 41 -17.25 -5.69 2.76
C LEU A 41 -18.31 -5.79 3.87
N GLU A 42 -18.65 -4.68 4.49
CA GLU A 42 -19.63 -4.63 5.57
C GLU A 42 -21.03 -4.68 4.98
N SER A 43 -21.80 -5.72 5.32
CA SER A 43 -23.20 -5.93 4.92
C SER A 43 -23.53 -5.69 3.43
N TRP A 44 -22.54 -5.70 2.54
CA TRP A 44 -22.72 -5.26 1.15
C TRP A 44 -23.72 -6.12 0.39
N ALA A 45 -23.72 -7.44 0.65
CA ALA A 45 -24.58 -8.38 -0.04
C ALA A 45 -26.03 -8.30 0.47
N SER A 46 -26.26 -8.52 1.77
CA SER A 46 -27.59 -8.56 2.35
C SER A 46 -28.22 -7.19 2.56
N GLY A 47 -27.44 -6.18 2.89
CA GLY A 47 -27.91 -4.83 3.20
C GLY A 47 -28.13 -3.95 1.98
N ILE A 48 -27.27 -4.08 0.95
CA ILE A 48 -27.28 -3.15 -0.20
C ILE A 48 -27.61 -3.89 -1.50
N PHE A 49 -26.80 -4.88 -1.89
CA PHE A 49 -26.88 -5.53 -3.20
C PHE A 49 -28.16 -6.35 -3.41
N ARG A 50 -28.50 -7.28 -2.50
CA ARG A 50 -29.64 -8.19 -2.69
C ARG A 50 -30.98 -7.47 -2.86
N PRO A 51 -31.29 -6.41 -2.08
CA PRO A 51 -32.47 -5.58 -2.34
C PRO A 51 -32.48 -4.98 -3.75
N ILE A 52 -31.36 -4.41 -4.20
CA ILE A 52 -31.22 -3.83 -5.55
C ILE A 52 -31.32 -4.92 -6.63
N PHE A 53 -30.79 -6.12 -6.39
CA PHE A 53 -30.81 -7.23 -7.33
C PHE A 53 -32.22 -7.76 -7.63
N ILE A 54 -33.16 -7.60 -6.70
CA ILE A 54 -34.57 -7.98 -6.93
C ILE A 54 -35.20 -7.10 -8.01
N GLU A 55 -34.86 -5.81 -8.03
CA GLU A 55 -35.38 -4.83 -8.99
C GLU A 55 -34.54 -4.78 -10.28
N GLU A 56 -33.22 -4.86 -10.17
CA GLU A 56 -32.27 -4.82 -11.30
C GLU A 56 -31.31 -6.01 -11.24
N PRO A 57 -31.64 -7.13 -11.92
CA PRO A 57 -30.82 -8.34 -11.89
C PRO A 57 -29.41 -8.15 -12.44
N LEU A 58 -29.14 -7.21 -13.35
CA LEU A 58 -27.78 -6.98 -13.88
C LEU A 58 -26.88 -6.19 -12.91
N SER A 59 -27.42 -5.70 -11.79
CA SER A 59 -26.68 -4.97 -10.75
C SER A 59 -25.49 -5.76 -10.18
N TRP A 60 -25.52 -7.11 -10.23
CA TRP A 60 -24.40 -7.93 -9.74
C TRP A 60 -23.08 -7.57 -10.43
N ILE A 61 -23.11 -7.16 -11.71
CA ILE A 61 -21.91 -6.77 -12.46
C ILE A 61 -21.27 -5.55 -11.80
N TYR A 62 -22.07 -4.54 -11.44
CA TYR A 62 -21.59 -3.34 -10.78
C TYR A 62 -20.91 -3.67 -9.44
N PHE A 63 -21.61 -4.39 -8.55
CA PHE A 63 -21.10 -4.67 -7.20
C PHE A 63 -19.87 -5.58 -7.22
N ILE A 64 -19.91 -6.67 -8.00
CA ILE A 64 -18.81 -7.63 -8.05
C ILE A 64 -17.56 -7.00 -8.69
N THR A 65 -17.71 -6.24 -9.78
CA THR A 65 -16.57 -5.58 -10.41
C THR A 65 -15.94 -4.53 -9.49
N PHE A 66 -16.76 -3.73 -8.78
CA PHE A 66 -16.25 -2.79 -7.79
C PHE A 66 -15.42 -3.49 -6.72
N ILE A 67 -15.96 -4.55 -6.12
CA ILE A 67 -15.29 -5.29 -5.05
C ILE A 67 -13.97 -5.88 -5.54
N VAL A 68 -13.98 -6.58 -6.68
CA VAL A 68 -12.76 -7.20 -7.23
C VAL A 68 -11.70 -6.15 -7.54
N ILE A 69 -12.06 -5.07 -8.23
CA ILE A 69 -11.11 -4.01 -8.60
C ILE A 69 -10.57 -3.30 -7.35
N ALA A 70 -11.45 -2.91 -6.43
CA ALA A 70 -11.06 -2.14 -5.25
C ALA A 70 -10.20 -2.96 -4.29
N THR A 71 -10.57 -4.22 -4.03
CA THR A 71 -9.78 -5.12 -3.17
C THR A 71 -8.44 -5.46 -3.80
N PHE A 72 -8.39 -5.72 -5.11
CA PHE A 72 -7.13 -5.97 -5.82
C PHE A 72 -6.18 -4.77 -5.76
N ILE A 73 -6.67 -3.56 -6.02
CA ILE A 73 -5.83 -2.36 -5.92
C ILE A 73 -5.38 -2.13 -4.47
N MET A 74 -6.26 -2.32 -3.48
CA MET A 74 -5.88 -2.18 -2.07
C MET A 74 -4.76 -3.14 -1.68
N ILE A 75 -4.88 -4.42 -2.04
CA ILE A 75 -3.84 -5.42 -1.78
C ILE A 75 -2.53 -5.03 -2.46
N ASN A 76 -2.58 -4.62 -3.74
CA ASN A 76 -1.36 -4.21 -4.45
C ASN A 76 -0.70 -2.97 -3.85
N LEU A 77 -1.47 -2.02 -3.31
CA LEU A 77 -0.92 -0.87 -2.60
C LEU A 77 -0.25 -1.28 -1.30
N ILE A 78 -0.87 -2.16 -0.51
CA ILE A 78 -0.29 -2.67 0.74
C ILE A 78 0.99 -3.46 0.46
N VAL A 79 0.95 -4.40 -0.49
CA VAL A 79 2.10 -5.21 -0.88
C VAL A 79 3.21 -4.32 -1.43
N GLY A 80 2.87 -3.36 -2.29
CA GLY A 80 3.83 -2.40 -2.85
C GLY A 80 4.55 -1.60 -1.76
N GLU A 81 3.81 -1.12 -0.75
CA GLU A 81 4.40 -0.36 0.35
C GLU A 81 5.28 -1.25 1.26
N ILE A 82 4.83 -2.47 1.57
CA ILE A 82 5.62 -3.44 2.35
C ILE A 82 6.94 -3.76 1.65
N VAL A 83 6.90 -4.03 0.35
CA VAL A 83 8.10 -4.35 -0.45
C VAL A 83 9.04 -3.14 -0.52
N ASN A 84 8.49 -1.95 -0.78
CA ASN A 84 9.27 -0.70 -0.79
C ASN A 84 9.98 -0.46 0.54
N ASN A 85 9.28 -0.67 1.67
CA ASN A 85 9.87 -0.51 2.98
C ASN A 85 10.92 -1.59 3.30
N ALA A 86 10.68 -2.83 2.91
CA ALA A 86 11.65 -3.92 3.06
C ALA A 86 12.93 -3.65 2.25
N GLN A 87 12.79 -3.13 1.03
CA GLN A 87 13.92 -2.76 0.19
C GLN A 87 14.75 -1.64 0.84
N LYS A 88 14.10 -0.57 1.33
CA LYS A 88 14.78 0.52 2.05
C LYS A 88 15.60 0.01 3.23
N ILE A 89 15.02 -0.85 4.07
CA ILE A 89 15.74 -1.46 5.21
C ILE A 89 16.95 -2.27 4.73
N SER A 90 16.81 -3.03 3.63
CA SER A 90 17.92 -3.79 3.06
C SER A 90 19.03 -2.90 2.53
N ASP A 91 18.67 -1.79 1.87
CA ASP A 91 19.62 -0.83 1.31
C ASP A 91 20.39 -0.12 2.44
N ASP A 92 19.69 0.32 3.50
CA ASP A 92 20.29 0.94 4.69
C ASP A 92 21.30 0.00 5.38
N ILE A 93 20.96 -1.29 5.52
CA ILE A 93 21.88 -2.29 6.11
C ILE A 93 23.10 -2.52 5.21
N GLU A 94 22.92 -2.52 3.88
CA GLU A 94 24.04 -2.70 2.95
C GLU A 94 25.00 -1.51 2.99
N GLU A 95 24.47 -0.28 3.11
CA GLU A 95 25.26 0.94 3.28
C GLU A 95 26.03 0.93 4.60
N GLU A 96 25.37 0.65 5.74
CA GLU A 96 26.02 0.54 7.05
C GLU A 96 27.11 -0.57 7.05
N THR A 97 26.86 -1.69 6.37
CA THR A 97 27.85 -2.78 6.24
C THR A 97 29.05 -2.37 5.38
N LYS A 98 28.87 -1.51 4.37
CA LYS A 98 29.96 -0.98 3.56
C LYS A 98 30.81 0.00 4.37
N GLU A 99 30.18 0.94 5.07
CA GLU A 99 30.87 1.88 5.97
C GLU A 99 31.70 1.12 7.01
N ILE A 100 31.11 0.15 7.73
CA ILE A 100 31.85 -0.65 8.71
C ILE A 100 33.06 -1.37 8.09
N LYS A 101 32.94 -1.87 6.85
CA LYS A 101 34.06 -2.54 6.17
C LYS A 101 35.16 -1.55 5.79
N GLU A 102 34.81 -0.36 5.33
CA GLU A 102 35.75 0.72 5.00
C GLU A 102 36.50 1.16 6.27
N ASP A 103 35.79 1.52 7.34
CA ASP A 103 36.37 1.86 8.65
C ASP A 103 37.28 0.76 9.19
N THR A 104 36.86 -0.51 9.09
CA THR A 104 37.68 -1.64 9.55
C THR A 104 38.96 -1.78 8.74
N SER A 105 38.89 -1.53 7.42
CA SER A 105 40.06 -1.56 6.55
C SER A 105 41.04 -0.43 6.88
N GLU A 106 40.56 0.79 7.08
CA GLU A 106 41.39 1.94 7.48
C GLU A 106 42.06 1.71 8.84
N ILE A 107 41.32 1.19 9.82
CA ILE A 107 41.88 0.83 11.14
C ILE A 107 42.98 -0.22 10.99
N SER A 108 42.82 -1.18 10.08
CA SER A 108 43.81 -2.24 9.86
C SER A 108 45.11 -1.68 9.25
N GLU A 109 45.01 -0.71 8.34
CA GLU A 109 46.15 -0.03 7.72
C GLU A 109 46.88 0.86 8.73
N LEU A 110 46.15 1.69 9.49
CA LEU A 110 46.72 2.52 10.55
C LEU A 110 47.46 1.68 11.62
N ARG A 111 46.90 0.52 11.99
CA ARG A 111 47.57 -0.42 12.92
C ARG A 111 48.88 -0.96 12.37
N LYS A 112 48.97 -1.17 11.05
CA LYS A 112 50.20 -1.61 10.38
C LYS A 112 51.25 -0.51 10.37
N GLU A 113 50.87 0.72 10.02
CA GLU A 113 51.78 1.88 10.03
C GLU A 113 52.35 2.15 11.44
N ILE A 114 51.51 2.13 12.48
CA ILE A 114 51.96 2.30 13.87
C ILE A 114 53.00 1.24 14.27
N ARG A 115 52.81 -0.01 13.82
CA ARG A 115 53.76 -1.09 14.08
C ARG A 115 55.11 -0.84 13.40
N GLU A 116 55.10 -0.44 12.14
CA GLU A 116 56.31 -0.13 11.37
C GLU A 116 57.11 1.02 12.02
N ILE A 117 56.43 2.10 12.41
CA ILE A 117 57.06 3.23 13.13
C ILE A 117 57.70 2.76 14.45
N LYS A 118 57.00 1.92 15.22
CA LYS A 118 57.50 1.40 16.50
C LYS A 118 58.77 0.55 16.32
N GLU A 119 58.82 -0.27 15.27
CA GLU A 119 60.00 -1.07 14.92
C GLU A 119 61.19 -0.18 14.48
N MET A 120 60.93 0.92 13.75
CA MET A 120 61.97 1.88 13.36
C MET A 120 62.59 2.60 14.56
N LEU A 121 61.76 3.03 15.52
CA LEU A 121 62.24 3.70 16.74
C LEU A 121 63.10 2.76 17.61
N GLN A 122 62.75 1.48 17.70
CA GLN A 122 63.56 0.51 18.44
C GLN A 122 64.93 0.24 17.81
N LYS A 123 65.07 0.36 16.48
CA LYS A 123 66.35 0.19 15.78
C LYS A 123 67.28 1.41 15.90
N GLN A 124 66.75 2.58 16.28
CA GLN A 124 67.53 3.81 16.46
C GLN A 124 68.01 4.04 17.90
N SER A 125 67.54 3.23 18.86
CA SER A 125 68.03 3.21 20.25
C SER A 125 69.09 2.13 20.46
#